data_AF-A0A3M8GHN8-F1
#
_entry.id   AF-A0A3M8GHN8-F1
#
_cell.length_a   1.000
_cell.length_b   1.000
_cell.length_c   1.000
_cell.angle_alpha   90.00
_cell.angle_beta   90.00
_cell.angle_gamma   90.00
#
_symmetry.space_group_name_H-M   'P 1'
#
loop_
_entity.id
_entity.type
_entity.pdbx_description
1 polymer ?
#
loop_
_entity_poly.entity_id
_entity_poly.type
_entity_poly.pdbx_seq_one_letter_code
_entity_poly.pdbx_strand_id
1 'polypeptide(L)'
;MPNSKKTPATPSTNYGANPIVSGLGEFRKSLDRDFFAESEVTTRWDKDGVTANLTLNLNCNLNLTECLFHLNNGNWGGFLVESKQAPKFERLVRNLTKKNEMPLEIAEFCVNFKDTSLIVSKIHPQSIPDYLGAILPEICANFVHFTKGLTEMPFEIFVPVFLEPVPQSNEQSPMKPTHKGYFDYWGLYFESNADMDARIYDVKNKKIMEGDFLLLDY
;
A
#
# COMPACT_ATOMS: atom_id res chain seq x y z
N MET A 1 -12.80 60.23 16.59
CA MET A 1 -13.04 59.02 15.77
C MET A 1 -12.99 59.41 14.30
N PRO A 2 -12.44 58.61 13.36
CA PRO A 2 -11.99 57.22 13.47
C PRO A 2 -10.49 57.01 13.16
N ASN A 3 -9.93 55.97 13.78
CA ASN A 3 -8.59 55.43 13.56
C ASN A 3 -8.62 54.50 12.34
N SER A 4 -7.79 54.75 11.31
CA SER A 4 -7.61 53.80 10.20
C SER A 4 -6.67 52.69 10.66
N LYS A 5 -7.25 51.56 11.08
CA LYS A 5 -6.50 50.31 11.27
C LYS A 5 -6.01 49.84 9.91
N LYS A 6 -4.70 49.94 9.66
CA LYS A 6 -4.03 49.18 8.59
C LYS A 6 -4.12 47.70 8.97
N THR A 7 -4.95 46.97 8.23
CA THR A 7 -4.99 45.52 8.23
C THR A 7 -3.60 45.01 7.82
N PRO A 8 -2.99 44.04 8.51
CA PRO A 8 -1.78 43.39 8.01
C PRO A 8 -2.19 42.61 6.76
N ALA A 9 -1.51 42.86 5.65
CA ALA A 9 -1.63 42.02 4.47
C ALA A 9 -1.21 40.60 4.85
N THR A 10 -2.15 39.66 4.73
CA THR A 10 -1.89 38.23 4.76
C THR A 10 -0.81 37.94 3.71
N PRO A 11 0.25 37.18 4.03
CA PRO A 11 1.21 36.76 3.02
C PRO A 11 0.47 35.86 2.03
N SER A 12 0.39 36.31 0.78
CA SER A 12 -0.08 35.49 -0.34
C SER A 12 0.88 34.33 -0.51
N THR A 13 0.49 33.14 -0.04
CA THR A 13 1.20 31.89 -0.34
C THR A 13 1.05 31.68 -1.84
N ASN A 14 2.12 31.91 -2.60
CA ASN A 14 2.21 31.47 -3.98
C ASN A 14 2.17 29.95 -3.96
N TYR A 15 0.98 29.36 -4.14
CA TYR A 15 0.86 27.98 -4.57
C TYR A 15 1.41 27.92 -6.00
N GLY A 16 2.71 27.68 -6.14
CA GLY A 16 3.27 27.26 -7.41
C GLY A 16 2.49 26.04 -7.87
N ALA A 17 2.03 26.03 -9.13
CA ALA A 17 1.38 24.87 -9.69
C ALA A 17 2.33 23.68 -9.55
N ASN A 18 1.84 22.60 -8.92
CA ASN A 18 2.64 21.40 -8.76
C ASN A 18 3.09 20.88 -10.15
N PRO A 19 4.32 20.34 -10.28
CA PRO A 19 4.78 19.80 -11.55
C PRO A 19 3.84 18.72 -12.10
N ILE A 20 3.80 18.55 -13.42
CA ILE A 20 3.01 17.49 -14.06
C ILE A 20 3.87 16.23 -14.16
N VAL A 21 3.35 15.09 -13.66
CA VAL A 21 4.03 13.80 -13.81
C VAL A 21 3.84 13.29 -15.25
N SER A 22 4.94 13.23 -16.00
CA SER A 22 4.97 12.79 -17.38
C SER A 22 4.89 11.26 -17.49
N GLY A 23 4.13 10.76 -18.45
CA GLY A 23 4.05 9.32 -18.77
C GLY A 23 3.01 8.51 -17.98
N LEU A 24 2.19 9.15 -17.14
CA LEU A 24 1.15 8.47 -16.36
C LEU A 24 0.15 7.69 -17.23
N GLY A 25 -0.21 8.20 -18.41
CA GLY A 25 -1.16 7.51 -19.30
C GLY A 25 -0.66 6.16 -19.83
N GLU A 26 0.63 6.06 -20.19
CA GLU A 26 1.24 4.79 -20.63
C GLU A 26 1.46 3.84 -19.46
N PHE A 27 1.81 4.39 -18.29
CA PHE A 27 1.94 3.65 -17.06
C PHE A 27 0.61 3.01 -16.66
N ARG A 28 -0.48 3.78 -16.62
CA ARG A 28 -1.85 3.32 -16.38
C ARG A 28 -2.25 2.18 -17.32
N LYS A 29 -2.08 2.36 -18.64
CA LYS A 29 -2.36 1.31 -19.63
C LYS A 29 -1.59 0.01 -19.39
N SER A 30 -0.36 0.13 -18.88
CA SER A 30 0.45 -1.04 -18.53
C SER A 30 -0.08 -1.74 -17.28
N LEU A 31 -0.49 -0.99 -16.26
CA LEU A 31 -1.16 -1.53 -15.07
C LEU A 31 -2.48 -2.23 -15.46
N ASP A 32 -3.32 -1.57 -16.25
CA ASP A 32 -4.62 -2.10 -16.68
C ASP A 32 -4.48 -3.47 -17.35
N ARG A 33 -3.51 -3.58 -18.27
CA ARG A 33 -3.20 -4.82 -18.97
C ARG A 33 -2.63 -5.88 -18.04
N ASP A 34 -1.69 -5.51 -17.18
CA ASP A 34 -0.92 -6.47 -16.39
C ASP A 34 -1.74 -7.02 -15.21
N PHE A 35 -2.68 -6.24 -14.68
CA PHE A 35 -3.53 -6.62 -13.54
C PHE A 35 -4.99 -6.93 -13.91
N PHE A 36 -5.35 -6.91 -15.20
CA PHE A 36 -6.74 -7.09 -15.66
C PHE A 36 -7.71 -6.12 -14.95
N ALA A 37 -7.28 -4.86 -14.83
CA ALA A 37 -7.93 -3.87 -13.98
C ALA A 37 -8.22 -2.56 -14.72
N GLU A 38 -9.08 -1.74 -14.15
CA GLU A 38 -9.10 -0.31 -14.42
C GLU A 38 -8.33 0.42 -13.32
N SER A 39 -7.21 1.05 -13.68
CA SER A 39 -6.36 1.75 -12.73
C SER A 39 -6.61 3.25 -12.70
N GLU A 40 -6.62 3.81 -11.50
CA GLU A 40 -6.56 5.23 -11.22
C GLU A 40 -5.22 5.54 -10.54
N VAL A 41 -4.57 6.61 -10.96
CA VAL A 41 -3.30 7.05 -10.37
C VAL A 41 -3.48 8.48 -9.90
N THR A 42 -3.45 8.67 -8.58
CA THR A 42 -3.48 9.99 -7.97
C THR A 42 -2.08 10.41 -7.56
N THR A 43 -1.80 11.71 -7.60
CA THR A 43 -0.51 12.27 -7.22
C THR A 43 -0.69 13.24 -6.07
N ARG A 44 0.02 13.00 -4.97
CA ARG A 44 0.14 13.90 -3.83
C ARG A 44 1.58 14.37 -3.73
N TRP A 45 1.77 15.67 -3.52
CA TRP A 45 3.09 16.25 -3.34
C TRP A 45 3.43 16.27 -1.84
N ASP A 46 4.70 16.04 -1.51
CA ASP A 46 5.17 16.28 -0.15
C ASP A 46 5.06 17.78 0.22
N LYS A 47 5.25 18.08 1.51
CA LYS A 47 5.10 19.46 2.02
C LYS A 47 6.06 20.46 1.36
N ASP A 48 7.20 19.97 0.88
CA ASP A 48 8.25 20.77 0.25
C ASP A 48 8.08 20.86 -1.28
N GLY A 49 7.12 20.14 -1.86
CA GLY A 49 6.85 20.08 -3.30
C GLY A 49 7.95 19.37 -4.10
N VAL A 50 8.82 18.61 -3.45
CA VAL A 50 10.01 17.97 -4.05
C VAL A 50 9.68 16.58 -4.58
N THR A 51 8.92 15.79 -3.81
CA THR A 51 8.60 14.40 -4.15
C THR A 51 7.14 14.26 -4.52
N ALA A 52 6.88 13.62 -5.67
CA ALA A 52 5.54 13.18 -6.01
C ALA A 52 5.30 11.77 -5.46
N ASN A 53 4.28 11.65 -4.62
CA ASN A 53 3.80 10.41 -4.04
C ASN A 53 2.57 9.94 -4.82
N LEU A 54 2.66 8.76 -5.42
CA LEU A 54 1.61 8.16 -6.22
C LEU A 54 0.81 7.17 -5.37
N THR A 55 -0.51 7.27 -5.43
CA THR A 55 -1.42 6.21 -4.97
C THR A 55 -1.97 5.52 -6.20
N LEU A 56 -1.77 4.21 -6.28
CA LEU A 56 -2.24 3.38 -7.38
C LEU A 56 -3.50 2.65 -6.91
N ASN A 57 -4.63 2.89 -7.55
CA ASN A 57 -5.89 2.23 -7.22
C ASN A 57 -6.36 1.38 -8.41
N LEU A 58 -6.36 0.06 -8.27
CA LEU A 58 -6.66 -0.88 -9.33
C LEU A 58 -7.99 -1.57 -9.05
N ASN A 59 -8.98 -1.38 -9.91
CA ASN A 59 -10.28 -2.03 -9.80
C ASN A 59 -10.33 -3.26 -10.71
N CYS A 60 -10.30 -4.45 -10.11
CA CYS A 60 -10.35 -5.74 -10.79
C CYS A 60 -11.79 -6.26 -10.84
N ASN A 61 -12.23 -6.74 -12.01
CA ASN A 61 -13.55 -7.39 -12.13
C ASN A 61 -13.49 -8.90 -11.77
N LEU A 62 -12.55 -9.29 -10.92
CA LEU A 62 -12.30 -10.66 -10.49
C LEU A 62 -12.29 -10.71 -8.96
N ASN A 63 -12.62 -11.86 -8.40
CA ASN A 63 -12.44 -12.17 -6.99
C ASN A 63 -10.96 -12.40 -6.67
N LEU A 64 -10.57 -12.27 -5.41
CA LEU A 64 -9.19 -12.49 -4.98
C LEU A 64 -8.68 -13.87 -5.40
N THR A 65 -9.48 -14.93 -5.23
CA THR A 65 -9.11 -16.31 -5.60
C THR A 65 -8.84 -16.48 -7.09
N GLU A 66 -9.63 -15.84 -7.94
CA GLU A 66 -9.43 -15.84 -9.40
C GLU A 66 -8.12 -15.14 -9.76
N CYS A 67 -7.84 -13.98 -9.15
CA CYS A 67 -6.56 -13.29 -9.36
C CYS A 67 -5.36 -14.10 -8.86
N LEU A 68 -5.47 -14.78 -7.72
CA LEU A 68 -4.41 -15.67 -7.21
C LEU A 68 -4.17 -16.87 -8.13
N PHE A 69 -5.23 -17.42 -8.75
CA PHE A 69 -5.09 -18.44 -9.78
C PHE A 69 -4.31 -17.91 -11.00
N HIS A 70 -4.63 -16.71 -11.48
CA HIS A 70 -3.88 -16.09 -12.57
C HIS A 70 -2.43 -15.73 -12.19
N LEU A 71 -2.18 -15.31 -10.95
CA LEU A 71 -0.84 -15.06 -10.41
C LEU A 71 0.01 -16.33 -10.46
N ASN A 72 -0.51 -17.45 -9.95
CA ASN A 72 0.19 -18.73 -9.93
C ASN A 72 0.49 -19.28 -11.33
N ASN A 73 -0.37 -18.96 -12.29
CA ASN A 73 -0.16 -19.29 -13.71
C ASN A 73 0.73 -18.27 -14.44
N GLY A 74 1.16 -17.20 -13.76
CA GLY A 74 2.07 -16.21 -14.30
C GLY A 74 1.45 -15.13 -15.18
N ASN A 75 0.13 -15.09 -15.24
CA ASN A 75 -0.61 -14.24 -16.16
C ASN A 75 -1.03 -12.91 -15.52
N TRP A 76 -0.72 -12.68 -14.25
CA TRP A 76 -1.19 -11.52 -13.49
C TRP A 76 -0.04 -10.78 -12.81
N GLY A 77 -0.08 -9.45 -12.88
CA GLY A 77 0.83 -8.51 -12.24
C GLY A 77 2.24 -8.42 -12.84
N GLY A 78 2.60 -9.30 -13.79
CA GLY A 78 3.89 -9.25 -14.47
C GLY A 78 5.09 -9.59 -13.57
N PHE A 79 4.88 -10.44 -12.57
CA PHE A 79 5.90 -10.80 -11.58
C PHE A 79 6.71 -12.05 -11.94
N LEU A 80 6.31 -12.80 -13.00
CA LEU A 80 7.18 -13.86 -13.51
C LEU A 80 8.45 -13.27 -14.09
N VAL A 81 9.56 -13.65 -13.48
CA VAL A 81 10.90 -13.28 -13.88
C VAL A 81 11.40 -14.32 -14.88
N GLU A 82 11.23 -14.06 -16.18
CA GLU A 82 11.72 -14.95 -17.23
C GLU A 82 13.25 -14.87 -17.45
N SER A 83 13.96 -13.98 -16.75
CA SER A 83 15.40 -13.71 -16.96
C SER A 83 16.06 -13.06 -15.73
N LYS A 84 17.37 -12.76 -15.74
CA LYS A 84 18.05 -12.01 -14.66
C LYS A 84 17.58 -10.54 -14.49
N GLN A 85 16.41 -10.18 -15.01
CA GLN A 85 15.86 -8.84 -14.98
C GLN A 85 14.92 -8.64 -13.78
N ALA A 86 14.81 -7.38 -13.34
CA ALA A 86 13.82 -6.98 -12.36
C ALA A 86 12.37 -7.32 -12.83
N PRO A 87 11.45 -7.62 -11.89
CA PRO A 87 10.03 -7.78 -12.18
C PRO A 87 9.46 -6.64 -13.04
N LYS A 88 8.44 -6.96 -13.84
CA LYS A 88 7.88 -6.00 -14.81
C LYS A 88 7.35 -4.74 -14.12
N PHE A 89 6.67 -4.90 -12.98
CA PHE A 89 6.16 -3.78 -12.20
C PHE A 89 7.28 -2.82 -11.78
N GLU A 90 8.36 -3.33 -11.18
CA GLU A 90 9.54 -2.53 -10.79
C GLU A 90 10.11 -1.75 -11.99
N ARG A 91 10.19 -2.40 -13.17
CA ARG A 91 10.63 -1.75 -14.41
C ARG A 91 9.68 -0.66 -14.89
N LEU A 92 8.37 -0.86 -14.77
CA LEU A 92 7.36 0.16 -15.13
C LEU A 92 7.53 1.41 -14.26
N VAL A 93 7.70 1.23 -12.95
CA VAL A 93 7.94 2.34 -12.01
C VAL A 93 9.24 3.05 -12.34
N ARG A 94 10.34 2.31 -12.53
CA ARG A 94 11.64 2.89 -12.92
C ARG A 94 11.57 3.68 -14.23
N ASN A 95 10.81 3.19 -15.21
CA ASN A 95 10.61 3.89 -16.47
C ASN A 95 9.80 5.17 -16.30
N LEU A 96 8.78 5.16 -15.44
CA LEU A 96 8.03 6.37 -15.08
C LEU A 96 8.95 7.39 -14.39
N THR A 97 9.75 6.96 -13.40
CA THR A 97 10.72 7.82 -12.72
C THR A 97 11.72 8.45 -13.69
N LYS A 98 12.26 7.68 -14.64
CA LYS A 98 13.21 8.20 -15.65
C LYS A 98 12.63 9.27 -16.59
N LYS A 99 11.31 9.34 -16.75
CA LYS A 99 10.62 10.35 -17.57
C LYS A 99 10.40 11.67 -16.82
N ASN A 100 10.79 11.74 -15.56
CA ASN A 100 10.46 12.82 -14.66
C ASN A 100 11.73 13.32 -13.95
N GLU A 101 11.86 14.63 -13.80
CA GLU A 101 13.03 15.23 -13.14
C GLU A 101 12.94 15.16 -11.61
N MET A 102 11.72 15.00 -11.09
CA MET A 102 11.46 14.85 -9.67
C MET A 102 11.46 13.37 -9.23
N PRO A 103 11.83 13.08 -7.96
CA PRO A 103 11.60 11.77 -7.38
C PRO A 103 10.12 11.38 -7.39
N LEU A 104 9.86 10.13 -7.76
CA LEU A 104 8.54 9.51 -7.70
C LEU A 104 8.58 8.33 -6.75
N GLU A 105 7.63 8.32 -5.81
CA GLU A 105 7.45 7.26 -4.84
C GLU A 105 6.04 6.71 -4.97
N ILE A 106 5.86 5.40 -4.84
CA ILE A 106 4.53 4.82 -4.65
C ILE A 106 4.26 4.85 -3.15
N ALA A 107 3.29 5.65 -2.73
CA ALA A 107 2.87 5.73 -1.33
C ALA A 107 1.94 4.57 -0.96
N GLU A 108 1.08 4.17 -1.89
CA GLU A 108 0.07 3.14 -1.66
C GLU A 108 -0.27 2.42 -2.97
N PHE A 109 -0.47 1.11 -2.86
CA PHE A 109 -0.94 0.26 -3.94
C PHE A 109 -2.18 -0.50 -3.47
N CYS A 110 -3.32 -0.18 -4.08
CA CYS A 110 -4.62 -0.76 -3.77
C CYS A 110 -5.08 -1.62 -4.93
N VAL A 111 -5.53 -2.84 -4.64
CA VAL A 111 -6.25 -3.69 -5.58
C VAL A 111 -7.60 -4.02 -4.98
N ASN A 112 -8.66 -3.49 -5.59
CA ASN A 112 -10.03 -3.79 -5.23
C ASN A 112 -10.49 -4.97 -6.09
N PHE A 113 -10.64 -6.13 -5.46
CA PHE A 113 -11.31 -7.29 -6.03
C PHE A 113 -12.82 -7.16 -5.79
N LYS A 114 -13.60 -8.08 -6.34
CA LYS A 114 -15.06 -8.11 -6.09
C LYS A 114 -15.44 -8.37 -4.63
N ASP A 115 -14.61 -9.12 -3.91
CA ASP A 115 -14.91 -9.65 -2.57
C ASP A 115 -13.95 -9.15 -1.48
N THR A 116 -12.84 -8.52 -1.85
CA THR A 116 -11.81 -8.06 -0.93
C THR A 116 -11.07 -6.87 -1.52
N SER A 117 -10.59 -5.96 -0.68
CA SER A 117 -9.58 -4.96 -1.05
C SER A 117 -8.23 -5.32 -0.43
N LEU A 118 -7.16 -5.25 -1.22
CA LEU A 118 -5.78 -5.36 -0.74
C LEU A 118 -5.12 -3.98 -0.79
N ILE A 119 -4.68 -3.47 0.34
CA ILE A 119 -4.01 -2.18 0.47
C ILE A 119 -2.58 -2.42 0.93
N VAL A 120 -1.62 -1.99 0.11
CA VAL A 120 -0.19 -2.08 0.43
C VAL A 120 0.38 -0.68 0.62
N SER A 121 0.80 -0.37 1.84
CA SER A 121 1.34 0.94 2.24
C SER A 121 2.86 0.99 2.16
N LYS A 122 3.42 2.14 1.80
CA LYS A 122 4.86 2.36 1.77
C LYS A 122 5.44 2.33 3.19
N ILE A 123 6.56 1.61 3.38
CA ILE A 123 7.26 1.52 4.66
C ILE A 123 8.65 2.20 4.64
N HIS A 124 9.23 2.35 3.45
CA HIS A 124 10.43 3.13 3.17
C HIS A 124 10.47 3.48 1.67
N PRO A 125 11.36 4.38 1.21
CA PRO A 125 11.46 4.69 -0.23
C PRO A 125 11.63 3.42 -1.07
N GLN A 126 10.93 3.36 -2.20
CA GLN A 126 10.88 2.22 -3.14
C GLN A 126 10.39 0.87 -2.57
N SER A 127 9.85 0.84 -1.34
CA SER A 127 9.45 -0.42 -0.71
C SER A 127 8.34 -1.16 -1.47
N ILE A 128 7.36 -0.47 -2.06
CA ILE A 128 6.31 -1.14 -2.83
C ILE A 128 6.87 -1.76 -4.12
N PRO A 129 7.57 -1.02 -5.01
CA PRO A 129 8.23 -1.61 -6.19
C PRO A 129 9.10 -2.82 -5.89
N ASP A 130 9.87 -2.78 -4.80
CA ASP A 130 10.83 -3.82 -4.46
C ASP A 130 10.17 -5.09 -3.90
N TYR A 131 9.06 -4.95 -3.17
CA TYR A 131 8.45 -6.07 -2.43
C TYR A 131 7.12 -6.58 -2.99
N LEU A 132 6.43 -5.85 -3.88
CA LEU A 132 5.10 -6.24 -4.34
C LEU A 132 5.08 -7.64 -4.99
N GLY A 133 6.15 -8.00 -5.71
CA GLY A 133 6.31 -9.33 -6.29
C GLY A 133 6.45 -10.47 -5.28
N ALA A 134 6.79 -10.18 -4.02
CA ALA A 134 6.82 -11.14 -2.92
C ALA A 134 5.56 -11.07 -2.04
N ILE A 135 4.93 -9.89 -1.91
CA ILE A 135 3.68 -9.71 -1.16
C ILE A 135 2.54 -10.56 -1.74
N LEU A 136 2.33 -10.53 -3.05
CA LEU A 136 1.20 -11.25 -3.65
C LEU A 136 1.32 -12.79 -3.54
N PRO A 137 2.50 -13.41 -3.76
CA PRO A 137 2.70 -14.81 -3.42
C PRO A 137 2.47 -15.12 -1.94
N GLU A 138 2.86 -14.22 -1.02
CA GLU A 138 2.63 -14.43 0.41
C GLU A 138 1.14 -14.39 0.74
N ILE A 139 0.36 -13.50 0.11
CA ILE A 139 -1.11 -13.52 0.18
C ILE A 139 -1.65 -14.89 -0.27
N CYS A 140 -1.13 -15.43 -1.38
CA CYS A 140 -1.52 -16.76 -1.84
C CYS A 140 -1.19 -17.85 -0.80
N ALA A 141 0.01 -17.81 -0.20
CA ALA A 141 0.48 -18.80 0.75
C ALA A 141 -0.27 -18.76 2.10
N ASN A 142 -0.88 -17.62 2.42
CA ASN A 142 -1.62 -17.39 3.65
C ASN A 142 -3.14 -17.43 3.46
N PHE A 143 -3.63 -17.58 2.23
CA PHE A 143 -5.04 -17.48 1.87
C PHE A 143 -5.98 -18.28 2.78
N VAL A 144 -5.71 -19.57 2.99
CA VAL A 144 -6.57 -20.43 3.83
C VAL A 144 -6.56 -19.98 5.30
N HIS A 145 -5.47 -19.39 5.78
CA HIS A 145 -5.29 -19.03 7.18
C HIS A 145 -5.96 -17.71 7.53
N PHE A 146 -5.77 -16.67 6.72
CA PHE A 146 -6.45 -15.39 6.97
C PHE A 146 -7.95 -15.43 6.67
N THR A 147 -8.42 -16.43 5.90
CA THR A 147 -9.85 -16.66 5.66
C THR A 147 -10.52 -17.57 6.71
N LYS A 148 -9.90 -17.74 7.88
CA LYS A 148 -10.39 -18.61 8.96
C LYS A 148 -10.71 -20.04 8.47
N GLY A 149 -9.87 -20.58 7.57
CA GLY A 149 -10.12 -21.87 6.95
C GLY A 149 -11.22 -21.83 5.87
N LEU A 150 -11.26 -20.76 5.06
CA LEU A 150 -12.26 -20.51 4.02
C LEU A 150 -13.69 -20.30 4.56
N THR A 151 -13.85 -20.14 5.87
CA THR A 151 -15.18 -19.94 6.48
C THR A 151 -15.62 -18.49 6.43
N GLU A 152 -14.66 -17.55 6.34
CA GLU A 152 -14.94 -16.13 6.29
C GLU A 152 -13.83 -15.39 5.55
N MET A 153 -14.20 -14.55 4.57
CA MET A 153 -13.25 -13.72 3.83
C MET A 153 -13.15 -12.33 4.48
N PRO A 154 -11.95 -11.77 4.68
CA PRO A 154 -11.84 -10.36 5.02
C PRO A 154 -12.29 -9.50 3.83
N PHE A 155 -13.10 -8.48 4.07
CA PHE A 155 -13.45 -7.52 3.03
C PHE A 155 -12.29 -6.56 2.74
N GLU A 156 -11.33 -6.41 3.66
CA GLU A 156 -10.12 -5.62 3.46
C GLU A 156 -8.89 -6.26 4.14
N ILE A 157 -7.76 -6.23 3.45
CA ILE A 157 -6.45 -6.69 3.91
C ILE A 157 -5.48 -5.50 3.79
N PHE A 158 -4.91 -5.08 4.91
CA PHE A 158 -3.96 -3.97 4.99
C PHE A 158 -2.54 -4.48 5.29
N VAL A 159 -1.58 -4.12 4.44
CA VAL A 159 -0.20 -4.66 4.43
C VAL A 159 0.83 -3.54 4.40
N PRO A 160 1.72 -3.39 5.40
CA PRO A 160 1.73 -4.06 6.70
C PRO A 160 1.01 -3.25 7.79
N VAL A 161 0.87 -3.87 8.95
CA VAL A 161 0.57 -3.20 10.21
C VAL A 161 1.79 -3.23 11.13
N PHE A 162 2.02 -2.15 11.86
CA PHE A 162 3.04 -2.08 12.90
C PHE A 162 2.37 -2.06 14.27
N LEU A 163 2.84 -2.93 15.16
CA LEU A 163 2.38 -2.97 16.54
C LEU A 163 3.22 -2.03 17.41
N GLU A 164 2.57 -1.31 18.32
CA GLU A 164 3.29 -0.63 19.38
C GLU A 164 3.98 -1.64 20.30
N PRO A 165 5.22 -1.37 20.74
CA PRO A 165 5.80 -2.13 21.83
C PRO A 165 4.96 -1.89 23.09
N VAL A 166 4.33 -2.95 23.62
CA VAL A 166 3.65 -2.89 24.92
C VAL A 166 4.69 -2.43 25.95
N PRO A 167 4.46 -1.33 26.68
CA PRO A 167 5.39 -0.91 27.73
C PRO A 167 5.39 -1.99 28.82
N GLN A 168 6.43 -2.83 28.82
CA GLN A 168 6.68 -3.75 29.92
C GLN A 168 6.98 -2.91 31.16
N SER A 169 6.06 -2.97 32.13
CA SER A 169 6.30 -2.40 33.44
C SER A 169 7.50 -3.13 34.07
N ASN A 170 8.56 -2.37 34.34
CA ASN A 170 9.81 -2.80 34.94
C ASN A 170 10.64 -3.78 34.10
N GLU A 171 11.40 -3.27 33.13
CA GLU A 171 12.86 -3.48 33.05
C GLU A 171 13.48 -2.67 31.90
N GLN A 172 14.73 -2.25 32.13
CA GLN A 172 15.48 -1.27 31.34
C GLN A 172 15.89 -1.83 29.97
N SER A 173 15.22 -1.39 28.91
CA SER A 173 15.81 -0.94 27.62
C SER A 173 14.66 -0.56 26.69
N PRO A 174 14.72 0.52 25.88
CA PRO A 174 13.78 0.68 24.79
C PRO A 174 14.02 -0.48 23.81
N MET A 175 13.18 -1.52 23.89
CA MET A 175 13.13 -2.57 22.88
C MET A 175 12.84 -1.85 21.57
N LYS A 176 13.86 -1.74 20.71
CA LYS A 176 13.68 -1.22 19.36
C LYS A 176 12.54 -2.04 18.73
N PRO A 177 11.58 -1.43 18.02
CA PRO A 177 10.58 -2.18 17.28
C PRO A 177 11.30 -3.13 16.33
N THR A 178 11.39 -4.39 16.75
CA THR A 178 12.00 -5.47 16.01
C THR A 178 10.91 -5.98 15.10
N HIS A 179 11.16 -5.85 13.78
CA HIS A 179 10.33 -6.26 12.66
C HIS A 179 9.41 -5.15 12.11
N LYS A 180 9.92 -4.45 11.07
CA LYS A 180 9.26 -3.40 10.29
C LYS A 180 9.15 -3.81 8.82
N GLY A 181 8.60 -4.98 8.55
CA GLY A 181 8.51 -5.57 7.22
C GLY A 181 7.08 -5.81 6.76
N TYR A 182 6.93 -6.01 5.46
CA TYR A 182 5.64 -6.40 4.85
C TYR A 182 5.11 -7.76 5.30
N PHE A 183 5.93 -8.58 5.96
CA PHE A 183 5.66 -10.00 6.24
C PHE A 183 5.59 -10.31 7.74
N ASP A 184 5.41 -9.29 8.57
CA ASP A 184 5.31 -9.46 10.01
C ASP A 184 3.82 -9.56 10.40
N TYR A 185 3.10 -8.45 10.24
CA TYR A 185 1.70 -8.34 10.60
C TYR A 185 0.88 -7.67 9.51
N TRP A 186 -0.34 -8.16 9.30
CA TRP A 186 -1.35 -7.56 8.42
C TRP A 186 -2.59 -7.19 9.23
N GLY A 187 -3.30 -6.15 8.80
CA GLY A 187 -4.64 -5.83 9.30
C GLY A 187 -5.67 -6.56 8.46
N LEU A 188 -6.62 -7.23 9.10
CA LEU A 188 -7.73 -7.91 8.44
C LEU A 188 -9.06 -7.35 8.96
N TYR A 189 -9.92 -6.91 8.05
CA TYR A 189 -11.24 -6.40 8.38
C TYR A 189 -12.30 -7.38 7.88
N PHE A 190 -13.23 -7.74 8.77
CA PHE A 190 -14.27 -8.75 8.54
C PHE A 190 -15.64 -8.14 8.79
N GLU A 191 -16.65 -8.50 7.98
CA GLU A 191 -18.01 -7.99 8.15
C GLU A 191 -18.66 -8.45 9.47
N SER A 192 -18.24 -9.62 10.00
CA SER A 192 -18.79 -10.15 11.26
C SER A 192 -18.30 -9.42 12.52
N ASN A 193 -17.25 -8.60 12.41
CA ASN A 193 -16.74 -7.83 13.55
C ASN A 193 -17.68 -6.64 13.81
N ALA A 194 -18.46 -6.70 14.90
CA ALA A 194 -19.44 -5.67 15.25
C ALA A 194 -18.84 -4.26 15.38
N ASP A 195 -17.59 -4.17 15.83
CA ASP A 195 -16.88 -2.90 16.02
C ASP A 195 -16.14 -2.43 14.76
N MET A 196 -16.14 -3.22 13.68
CA MET A 196 -15.38 -3.00 12.44
C MET A 196 -13.87 -2.80 12.63
N ASP A 197 -13.36 -3.15 13.82
CA ASP A 197 -11.94 -3.04 14.12
C ASP A 197 -11.10 -4.08 13.38
N ALA A 198 -9.87 -3.68 13.07
CA ALA A 198 -8.88 -4.54 12.43
C ALA A 198 -8.51 -5.71 13.36
N ARG A 199 -8.50 -6.92 12.82
CA ARG A 199 -7.82 -8.05 13.45
C ARG A 199 -6.39 -8.12 12.96
N ILE A 200 -5.43 -8.32 13.87
CA ILE A 200 -4.04 -8.45 13.49
C ILE A 200 -3.76 -9.89 13.07
N TYR A 201 -3.24 -10.08 11.87
CA TYR A 201 -2.79 -11.35 11.36
C TYR A 201 -1.26 -11.43 11.43
N ASP A 202 -0.76 -12.38 12.22
CA ASP A 202 0.65 -12.75 12.25
C ASP A 202 0.95 -13.67 11.06
N VAL A 203 1.66 -13.12 10.08
CA VAL A 203 1.95 -13.80 8.80
C VAL A 203 2.81 -15.03 9.02
N LYS A 204 3.83 -14.90 9.88
CA LYS A 204 4.80 -15.97 10.14
C LYS A 204 4.16 -17.14 10.88
N ASN A 205 3.34 -16.85 11.87
CA ASN A 205 2.67 -17.87 12.69
C ASN A 205 1.32 -18.32 12.11
N LYS A 206 0.83 -17.66 11.05
CA LYS A 206 -0.41 -17.98 10.34
C LYS A 206 -1.63 -17.93 11.24
N LYS A 207 -1.69 -16.89 12.08
CA LYS A 207 -2.72 -16.75 13.14
C LYS A 207 -3.29 -15.35 13.17
N ILE A 208 -4.60 -15.30 13.34
CA ILE A 208 -5.31 -14.08 13.71
C ILE A 208 -5.18 -13.92 15.23
N MET A 209 -4.67 -12.78 15.67
CA MET A 209 -4.53 -12.43 17.08
C MET A 209 -5.78 -11.71 17.57
N GLU A 210 -6.24 -12.09 18.77
CA GLU A 210 -7.36 -11.45 19.46
C GLU A 210 -6.80 -10.51 20.55
N GLY A 211 -7.15 -9.23 20.49
CA GLY A 211 -6.73 -8.21 21.45
C GLY A 211 -6.89 -6.77 20.93
N ASP A 212 -6.85 -5.79 21.83
CA ASP A 212 -6.85 -4.36 21.48
C ASP A 212 -5.44 -3.97 21.03
N PHE A 213 -5.26 -3.70 19.74
CA PHE A 213 -3.99 -3.23 19.18
C PHE A 213 -4.12 -1.77 18.72
N LEU A 214 -3.13 -0.95 19.06
CA LEU A 214 -3.01 0.40 18.50
C LEU A 214 -2.28 0.31 17.17
N LEU A 215 -2.96 0.73 16.10
CA LEU A 215 -2.43 0.89 14.75
C LEU A 215 -1.69 2.22 14.64
N LEU A 216 -0.50 2.24 14.01
CA LEU A 216 0.18 3.47 13.62
C LEU A 216 -0.35 3.97 12.27
N ASP A 217 -1.07 5.09 12.29
CA ASP A 217 -1.36 5.87 11.09
C ASP A 217 -0.14 6.75 10.74
N TYR A 218 0.32 6.69 9.48
CA TYR A 218 1.45 7.50 8.96
C TYR A 218 1.00 8.52 7.91
#